data_AF-A0A923N7W3-F1
#
_entry.id   AF-A0A923N7W3-F1
#
_cell.length_a   1.000
_cell.length_b   1.000
_cell.length_c   1.000
_cell.angle_alpha   90.00
_cell.angle_beta   90.00
_cell.angle_gamma   90.00
#
_symmetry.space_group_name_H-M   'P 1'
#
loop_
_entity.id
_entity.type
_entity.pdbx_description
1 polymer ?
#
loop_
_entity_poly.entity_id
_entity_poly.type
_entity_poly.pdbx_seq_one_letter_code
_entity_poly.pdbx_strand_id
1 'polypeptide(L)'
;MNTQLIDSSLIVLSILGAWLFSNYLFRTRETNIKRLPLLLMLFGGLWTASNWLGHLIAVSIVNIKVMLAGSFVYTYHFYSLMMMGAAFLTFSLFQLGAITRVTRGQIGAKKQLRNVSWLIILLSAPIFPLNPIGLLPVISSVLILVTMAVVRKQLSSLVQNVFINTEGTVAT
;
A
#
# COMPACT_ATOMS: atom_id res chain seq x y z
N MET A 1 -2.66 28.12 -10.95
CA MET A 1 -2.67 27.35 -9.68
C MET A 1 -1.35 26.60 -9.60
N ASN A 2 -0.58 26.73 -8.51
CA ASN A 2 0.73 26.08 -8.40
C ASN A 2 0.55 24.59 -8.06
N THR A 3 0.62 23.73 -9.07
CA THR A 3 0.38 22.29 -8.95
C THR A 3 1.42 21.59 -8.08
N GLN A 4 2.66 22.05 -8.09
CA GLN A 4 3.74 21.49 -7.27
C GLN A 4 3.47 21.62 -5.76
N LEU A 5 2.90 22.76 -5.33
CA LEU A 5 2.52 22.95 -3.92
C LEU A 5 1.41 21.98 -3.51
N ILE A 6 0.43 21.75 -4.39
CA ILE A 6 -0.68 20.83 -4.12
C ILE A 6 -0.14 19.41 -4.01
N ASP A 7 0.67 18.97 -4.98
CA ASP A 7 1.25 17.63 -4.98
C ASP A 7 2.14 17.39 -3.75
N SER A 8 2.96 18.38 -3.38
CA SER A 8 3.80 18.31 -2.18
C SER A 8 2.96 18.23 -0.90
N SER A 9 1.88 19.02 -0.81
CA SER A 9 0.97 18.99 0.33
C SER A 9 0.26 17.64 0.47
N LEU A 10 -0.14 17.04 -0.65
CA LEU A 10 -0.76 15.71 -0.70
C LEU A 10 0.20 14.63 -0.23
N ILE A 11 1.48 14.70 -0.63
CA ILE A 11 2.51 13.76 -0.16
C ILE A 11 2.68 13.87 1.36
N VAL A 12 2.84 15.09 1.90
CA VAL A 12 3.01 15.31 3.34
C VAL A 12 1.80 14.81 4.13
N LEU A 13 0.58 15.16 3.70
CA LEU A 13 -0.65 14.69 4.33
C LEU A 13 -0.79 13.17 4.25
N SER A 14 -0.38 12.55 3.14
CA SER A 14 -0.39 11.10 2.98
C SER A 14 0.59 10.42 3.94
N ILE A 15 1.78 10.98 4.14
CA ILE A 15 2.77 10.45 5.09
C ILE A 15 2.23 10.54 6.51
N LEU A 16 1.73 11.70 6.92
CA LEU A 16 1.18 11.92 8.26
C LEU A 16 -0.03 11.03 8.53
N GLY A 17 -0.97 10.98 7.57
CA GLY A 17 -2.16 10.14 7.65
C GLY A 17 -1.81 8.65 7.74
N ALA A 18 -0.90 8.18 6.88
CA ALA A 18 -0.44 6.79 6.90
C ALA A 18 0.27 6.45 8.20
N TRP A 19 1.09 7.35 8.75
CA TRP A 19 1.76 7.15 10.03
C TRP A 19 0.77 7.03 11.19
N LEU A 20 -0.16 7.99 11.31
CA LEU A 20 -1.18 8.01 12.37
C LEU A 20 -2.07 6.77 12.28
N PHE A 21 -2.53 6.43 11.07
CA PHE A 21 -3.42 5.29 10.88
C PHE A 21 -2.70 3.95 11.07
N SER A 22 -1.43 3.84 10.66
CA SER A 22 -0.60 2.66 10.95
C SER A 22 -0.41 2.47 12.45
N ASN A 23 -0.16 3.54 13.19
CA ASN A 23 0.00 3.50 14.64
C ASN A 23 -1.32 3.10 15.34
N TYR A 24 -2.46 3.62 14.87
CA TYR A 24 -3.79 3.22 15.35
C TYR A 24 -4.06 1.72 15.10
N LEU A 25 -3.85 1.24 13.86
CA LEU A 25 -4.01 -0.17 13.50
C LEU A 25 -3.03 -1.08 14.24
N PHE A 26 -1.83 -0.60 14.54
CA PHE A 26 -0.85 -1.32 15.32
C PHE A 26 -1.31 -1.50 16.78
N ARG A 27 -1.80 -0.43 17.42
CA ARG A 27 -2.26 -0.46 18.82
C ARG A 27 -3.46 -1.37 19.06
N THR A 28 -4.27 -1.57 18.04
CA THR A 28 -5.51 -2.38 18.11
C THR A 28 -5.29 -3.86 17.76
N ARG A 29 -4.06 -4.26 17.42
CA ARG A 29 -3.76 -5.64 17.01
C ARG A 29 -2.91 -6.38 18.03
N GLU A 30 -3.41 -7.54 18.42
CA GLU A 30 -2.63 -8.55 19.13
C GLU A 30 -1.81 -9.35 18.12
N THR A 31 -0.50 -9.17 18.11
CA THR A 31 0.40 -9.93 17.24
C THR A 31 1.71 -10.26 17.96
N ASN A 32 2.29 -11.42 17.68
CA ASN A 32 3.61 -11.81 18.19
C ASN A 32 4.78 -11.24 17.37
N ILE A 33 4.51 -10.40 16.35
CA ILE A 33 5.56 -9.74 15.55
C ILE A 33 6.11 -8.55 16.33
N LYS A 34 7.42 -8.29 16.21
CA LYS A 34 8.03 -7.07 16.77
C LYS A 34 7.30 -5.81 16.29
N ARG A 35 7.14 -4.85 17.20
CA ARG A 35 6.35 -3.62 17.01
C ARG A 35 6.81 -2.81 15.79
N LEU A 36 8.12 -2.54 15.71
CA LEU A 36 8.69 -1.68 14.67
C LEU A 36 8.53 -2.26 13.24
N PRO A 37 8.90 -3.53 12.98
CA PRO A 37 8.64 -4.14 11.67
C PRO A 37 7.16 -4.14 11.25
N LEU A 38 6.25 -4.46 12.18
CA LEU A 38 4.83 -4.43 11.87
C LEU A 38 4.37 -3.01 11.49
N LEU A 39 4.82 -2.00 12.24
CA LEU A 39 4.52 -0.61 11.96
C LEU A 39 5.06 -0.19 10.57
N LEU A 40 6.29 -0.57 10.22
CA LEU A 40 6.89 -0.27 8.92
C LEU A 40 6.16 -0.94 7.75
N MET A 41 5.71 -2.19 7.92
CA MET A 41 4.91 -2.88 6.91
C MET A 41 3.57 -2.18 6.68
N LEU A 42 2.86 -1.84 7.76
CA LEU A 42 1.58 -1.12 7.68
C LEU A 42 1.77 0.27 7.09
N PHE A 43 2.81 0.99 7.52
CA PHE A 43 3.14 2.32 7.04
C PHE A 43 3.40 2.33 5.54
N GLY A 44 4.23 1.42 5.04
CA GLY A 44 4.49 1.31 3.61
C GLY A 44 3.18 1.17 2.81
N GLY A 45 2.37 0.17 3.16
CA GLY A 45 1.13 -0.11 2.43
C GLY A 45 0.13 1.06 2.49
N LEU A 46 -0.02 1.67 3.67
CA LEU A 46 -0.94 2.78 3.88
C LEU A 46 -0.47 4.05 3.19
N TRP A 47 0.82 4.34 3.22
CA TRP A 47 1.39 5.52 2.58
C TRP A 47 1.13 5.51 1.08
N THR A 48 1.39 4.39 0.41
CA THR A 48 1.12 4.25 -1.03
C THR A 48 -0.37 4.31 -1.33
N ALA A 49 -1.22 3.65 -0.54
CA ALA A 49 -2.66 3.69 -0.73
C ALA A 49 -3.23 5.12 -0.56
N SER A 50 -2.84 5.82 0.51
CA SER A 50 -3.27 7.20 0.76
C SER A 50 -2.80 8.16 -0.33
N ASN A 51 -1.58 7.98 -0.83
CA ASN A 51 -1.04 8.82 -1.89
C ASN A 51 -1.82 8.66 -3.21
N TRP A 52 -2.08 7.42 -3.65
CA TRP A 52 -2.87 7.18 -4.86
C TRP A 52 -4.33 7.62 -4.71
N LEU A 53 -4.90 7.46 -3.53
CA LEU A 53 -6.23 7.99 -3.23
C LEU A 53 -6.27 9.52 -3.34
N GLY A 54 -5.29 10.20 -2.72
CA GLY A 54 -5.15 11.65 -2.81
C GLY A 54 -4.95 12.13 -4.24
N HIS A 55 -4.12 11.42 -5.02
CA HIS A 55 -3.90 11.71 -6.43
C HIS A 55 -5.17 11.58 -7.26
N LEU A 56 -5.94 10.49 -7.10
CA LEU A 56 -7.22 10.31 -7.79
C LEU A 56 -8.23 11.40 -7.45
N ILE A 57 -8.31 11.79 -6.18
CA ILE A 57 -9.17 12.90 -5.73
C ILE A 57 -8.74 14.21 -6.39
N ALA A 58 -7.43 14.52 -6.37
CA ALA A 58 -6.91 15.75 -6.95
C ALA A 58 -7.16 15.84 -8.46
N VAL A 59 -6.86 14.77 -9.20
CA VAL A 59 -7.13 14.67 -10.63
C VAL A 59 -8.63 14.82 -10.90
N SER A 60 -9.49 14.17 -10.12
CA SER A 60 -10.94 14.27 -10.26
C SER A 60 -11.43 15.71 -10.03
N ILE A 61 -10.98 16.38 -8.97
CA ILE A 61 -11.37 17.77 -8.66
C ILE A 61 -10.96 18.72 -9.77
N VAL A 62 -9.72 18.62 -10.27
CA VAL A 62 -9.24 19.48 -11.36
C VAL A 62 -10.09 19.27 -12.61
N ASN A 63 -10.37 18.02 -12.98
CA ASN A 63 -11.16 17.73 -14.17
C ASN A 63 -12.64 18.09 -14.03
N ILE A 64 -13.23 17.96 -12.84
CA ILE A 64 -14.59 18.47 -12.56
C ILE A 64 -14.64 19.98 -12.75
N LYS A 65 -13.63 20.73 -12.28
CA LYS A 65 -13.57 22.20 -12.49
C LYS A 65 -13.49 22.56 -13.97
N VAL A 66 -12.68 21.83 -14.74
CA VAL A 66 -12.58 22.03 -16.21
C VAL A 66 -13.90 21.66 -16.90
N MET A 67 -14.59 20.62 -16.44
CA MET A 67 -15.91 20.22 -16.93
C MET A 67 -16.96 21.28 -16.67
N LEU A 68 -17.01 21.85 -15.47
CA LEU A 68 -17.92 22.95 -15.12
C LEU A 68 -17.62 24.24 -15.91
N ALA A 69 -16.37 24.42 -16.35
CA ALA A 69 -15.98 25.53 -17.23
C ALA A 69 -16.28 25.26 -18.72
N GLY A 70 -16.87 24.12 -19.08
CA GLY A 70 -17.23 23.76 -20.46
C GLY A 70 -16.03 23.47 -21.37
N SER A 71 -14.82 23.34 -20.84
CA SER A 71 -13.59 23.12 -21.60
C SER A 71 -13.03 21.70 -21.44
N PHE A 72 -13.80 20.79 -20.85
CA PHE A 72 -13.34 19.42 -20.65
C PHE A 72 -13.33 18.62 -21.94
N VAL A 73 -12.15 18.11 -22.26
CA VAL A 73 -11.93 17.16 -23.35
C VAL A 73 -11.51 15.83 -22.73
N TYR A 74 -12.31 14.79 -22.95
CA TYR A 74 -11.93 13.44 -22.54
C TYR A 74 -10.79 12.95 -23.44
N THR A 75 -9.57 12.97 -22.91
CA THR A 75 -8.37 12.53 -23.63
C THR A 75 -7.94 11.15 -23.18
N TYR A 76 -7.24 10.42 -24.05
CA TYR A 76 -6.58 9.16 -23.68
C TYR A 76 -5.63 9.36 -22.50
N HIS A 77 -4.98 10.53 -22.42
CA HIS A 77 -4.12 10.90 -21.31
C HIS A 77 -4.87 10.91 -19.97
N PHE A 78 -6.02 11.58 -19.89
CA PHE A 78 -6.87 11.58 -18.69
C PHE A 78 -7.30 10.16 -18.29
N TYR A 79 -7.78 9.37 -19.25
CA TYR A 79 -8.18 7.98 -19.00
C TYR A 79 -7.01 7.16 -18.42
N SER A 80 -5.83 7.25 -19.04
CA SER A 80 -4.64 6.51 -18.61
C SER A 80 -4.17 6.89 -17.20
N LEU A 81 -4.25 8.19 -16.83
CA LEU A 81 -3.92 8.65 -15.48
C LEU A 81 -4.90 8.10 -14.43
N MET A 82 -6.20 8.15 -14.72
CA MET A 82 -7.23 7.62 -13.82
C MET A 82 -7.10 6.11 -13.64
N MET A 83 -6.89 5.37 -14.74
CA MET A 83 -6.69 3.92 -14.71
C MET A 83 -5.42 3.52 -13.95
N MET A 84 -4.32 4.24 -14.17
CA MET A 84 -3.08 4.02 -13.45
C MET A 84 -3.27 4.25 -11.94
N GLY A 85 -3.89 5.37 -11.55
CA GLY A 85 -4.15 5.66 -10.15
C GLY A 85 -5.06 4.64 -9.49
N ALA A 86 -6.13 4.20 -10.17
CA ALA A 86 -7.02 3.16 -9.69
C ALA A 86 -6.30 1.82 -9.55
N ALA A 87 -5.51 1.40 -10.54
CA ALA A 87 -4.78 0.15 -10.52
C ALA A 87 -3.77 0.10 -9.36
N PHE A 88 -2.95 1.14 -9.17
CA PHE A 88 -2.00 1.18 -8.08
C PHE A 88 -2.67 1.32 -6.70
N LEU A 89 -3.79 2.02 -6.58
CA LEU A 89 -4.60 2.02 -5.37
C LEU A 89 -5.09 0.60 -5.05
N THR A 90 -5.66 -0.11 -6.02
CA THR A 90 -6.10 -1.50 -5.85
C THR A 90 -4.96 -2.42 -5.42
N PHE A 91 -3.78 -2.33 -6.06
CA PHE A 91 -2.62 -3.13 -5.65
C PHE A 91 -2.16 -2.78 -4.23
N SER A 92 -2.18 -1.51 -3.84
CA SER A 92 -1.83 -1.08 -2.48
C SER A 92 -2.82 -1.63 -1.44
N LEU A 93 -4.11 -1.64 -1.74
CA LEU A 93 -5.14 -2.26 -0.89
C LEU A 93 -4.96 -3.78 -0.80
N PHE A 94 -4.62 -4.46 -1.89
CA PHE A 94 -4.27 -5.88 -1.86
C PHE A 94 -3.02 -6.17 -1.04
N GLN A 95 -2.02 -5.28 -1.11
CA GLN A 95 -0.82 -5.35 -0.28
C GLN A 95 -1.18 -5.23 1.21
N LEU A 96 -2.03 -4.27 1.59
CA LEU A 96 -2.54 -4.11 2.96
C LEU A 96 -3.36 -5.30 3.46
N GLY A 97 -4.22 -5.85 2.59
CA GLY A 97 -4.98 -7.06 2.88
C GLY A 97 -4.07 -8.27 3.08
N ALA A 98 -2.98 -8.38 2.29
CA ALA A 98 -1.98 -9.43 2.46
C ALA A 98 -1.14 -9.23 3.74
N ILE A 99 -0.72 -8.00 4.08
CA ILE A 99 -0.06 -7.68 5.36
C ILE A 99 -0.94 -8.13 6.52
N THR A 100 -2.23 -7.80 6.48
CA THR A 100 -3.17 -8.18 7.55
C THR A 100 -3.29 -9.69 7.71
N ARG A 101 -3.36 -10.43 6.61
CA ARG A 101 -3.42 -11.90 6.65
C ARG A 101 -2.10 -12.53 7.11
N VAL A 102 -0.95 -11.95 6.72
CA VAL A 102 0.37 -12.37 7.22
C VAL A 102 0.45 -12.19 8.73
N THR A 103 -0.03 -11.06 9.27
CA THR A 103 -0.02 -10.81 10.72
C THR A 103 -0.90 -11.76 11.52
N ARG A 104 -1.87 -12.41 10.86
CA ARG A 104 -2.75 -13.43 11.43
C ARG A 104 -2.25 -14.87 11.20
N GLY A 105 -1.04 -15.05 10.68
CA GLY A 105 -0.44 -16.37 10.49
C GLY A 105 -0.98 -17.18 9.29
N GLN A 106 -1.66 -16.55 8.31
CA GLN A 106 -2.18 -17.28 7.15
C GLN A 106 -1.05 -17.70 6.19
N ILE A 107 -0.96 -19.01 5.93
CA ILE A 107 0.15 -19.68 5.20
C ILE A 107 0.41 -19.07 3.81
N GLY A 108 -0.65 -18.83 3.03
CA GLY A 108 -0.54 -18.30 1.66
C GLY A 108 -0.27 -16.79 1.57
N ALA A 109 -0.53 -16.05 2.65
CA ALA A 109 -0.52 -14.59 2.61
C ALA A 109 0.89 -14.01 2.39
N LYS A 110 1.94 -14.72 2.84
CA LYS A 110 3.33 -14.29 2.66
C LYS A 110 3.73 -14.31 1.18
N LYS A 111 3.39 -15.39 0.46
CA LYS A 111 3.66 -15.50 -0.99
C LYS A 111 2.87 -14.43 -1.75
N GLN A 112 1.61 -14.22 -1.37
CA GLN A 112 0.78 -13.18 -1.97
C GLN A 112 1.36 -11.78 -1.74
N LEU A 113 1.75 -11.43 -0.52
CA LEU A 113 2.36 -10.14 -0.21
C LEU A 113 3.62 -9.89 -1.03
N ARG A 114 4.48 -10.92 -1.13
CA ARG A 114 5.70 -10.86 -1.95
C ARG A 114 5.37 -10.64 -3.43
N ASN A 115 4.43 -11.39 -3.98
CA ASN A 115 4.06 -11.30 -5.39
C ASN A 115 3.44 -9.93 -5.72
N VAL A 116 2.53 -9.42 -4.88
CA VAL A 116 1.94 -8.10 -5.07
C VAL A 116 3.01 -7.01 -5.00
N SER A 117 3.93 -7.09 -4.03
CA SER A 117 5.03 -6.12 -3.91
C SER A 117 5.94 -6.11 -5.14
N TRP A 118 6.26 -7.29 -5.70
CA TRP A 118 7.02 -7.37 -6.95
C TRP A 118 6.26 -6.86 -8.16
N LEU A 119 4.96 -7.13 -8.27
CA LEU A 119 4.13 -6.58 -9.34
C LEU A 119 4.12 -5.05 -9.29
N ILE A 120 3.96 -4.46 -8.11
CA ILE A 120 4.03 -3.01 -7.94
C ILE A 120 5.41 -2.48 -8.38
N ILE A 121 6.50 -3.11 -7.96
CA ILE A 121 7.86 -2.70 -8.36
C ILE A 121 8.02 -2.77 -9.88
N LEU A 122 7.64 -3.88 -10.50
CA LEU A 122 7.81 -4.10 -11.94
C LEU A 122 6.95 -3.16 -12.79
N LEU A 123 5.74 -2.83 -12.33
CA LEU A 123 4.86 -1.90 -13.03
C LEU A 123 5.27 -0.44 -12.82
N SER A 124 5.80 -0.09 -11.64
CA SER A 124 6.07 1.31 -11.26
C SER A 124 7.49 1.76 -11.58
N ALA A 125 8.49 0.86 -11.53
CA ALA A 125 9.89 1.22 -11.78
C ALA A 125 10.16 1.78 -13.19
N PRO A 126 9.56 1.26 -14.28
CA PRO A 126 9.77 1.84 -15.62
C PRO A 126 9.18 3.24 -15.78
N ILE A 127 8.24 3.64 -14.90
CA ILE A 127 7.56 4.94 -14.95
C ILE A 127 8.44 6.03 -14.30
N PHE A 128 9.39 5.65 -13.45
CA PHE A 128 10.23 6.58 -12.69
C PHE A 128 10.94 7.66 -13.53
N PRO A 129 11.57 7.35 -14.69
CA PRO A 129 12.25 8.38 -15.48
C PRO A 129 11.29 9.47 -16.01
N LEU A 130 10.00 9.13 -16.15
CA LEU A 130 8.98 10.04 -16.65
C LEU A 130 8.27 10.79 -15.52
N ASN A 131 8.14 10.16 -14.35
CA ASN A 131 7.49 10.75 -13.20
C ASN A 131 8.12 10.26 -11.89
N PRO A 132 8.83 11.12 -11.14
CA PRO A 132 9.43 10.77 -9.85
C PRO A 132 8.42 10.27 -8.81
N ILE A 133 7.15 10.69 -8.89
CA ILE A 133 6.07 10.23 -8.00
C ILE A 133 5.83 8.72 -8.19
N GLY A 134 6.09 8.19 -9.38
CA GLY A 134 6.07 6.75 -9.68
C GLY A 134 7.11 5.93 -8.90
N LEU A 135 8.03 6.55 -8.16
CA LEU A 135 8.95 5.84 -7.27
C LEU A 135 8.32 5.47 -5.92
N LEU A 136 7.26 6.18 -5.48
CA LEU A 136 6.64 5.95 -4.16
C LEU A 136 6.17 4.50 -3.95
N PRO A 137 5.47 3.85 -4.92
CA PRO A 137 5.05 2.46 -4.77
C PRO A 137 6.23 1.49 -4.74
N VAL A 138 7.33 1.84 -5.41
CA VAL A 138 8.58 1.07 -5.41
C VAL A 138 9.21 1.12 -4.02
N ILE A 139 9.42 2.32 -3.46
CA ILE A 139 10.02 2.50 -2.12
C ILE A 139 9.22 1.75 -1.07
N SER A 140 7.90 1.90 -1.08
CA SER A 140 7.01 1.21 -0.14
C SER A 140 7.09 -0.31 -0.26
N SER A 141 7.05 -0.83 -1.49
CA SER A 141 7.15 -2.27 -1.73
C SER A 141 8.50 -2.85 -1.33
N VAL A 142 9.60 -2.12 -1.60
CA VAL A 142 10.94 -2.50 -1.13
C VAL A 142 10.99 -2.48 0.40
N LEU A 143 10.48 -1.44 1.06
CA LEU A 143 10.40 -1.36 2.52
C LEU A 143 9.66 -2.57 3.11
N ILE A 144 8.51 -2.95 2.53
CA ILE A 144 7.73 -4.12 2.95
C ILE A 144 8.52 -5.41 2.76
N LEU A 145 9.17 -5.60 1.60
CA LEU A 145 9.96 -6.79 1.30
C LEU A 145 11.15 -6.94 2.24
N VAL A 146 11.90 -5.86 2.48
CA VAL A 146 13.02 -5.80 3.43
C VAL A 146 12.53 -6.12 4.83
N THR A 147 11.44 -5.48 5.26
CA THR A 147 10.88 -5.72 6.60
C THR A 147 10.45 -7.17 6.78
N MET A 148 9.78 -7.75 5.77
CA MET A 148 9.39 -9.16 5.76
C MET A 148 10.59 -10.11 5.80
N ALA A 149 11.71 -9.76 5.15
CA ALA A 149 12.95 -10.53 5.23
C ALA A 149 13.54 -10.51 6.64
N VAL A 150 13.53 -9.35 7.32
CA VAL A 150 14.02 -9.18 8.69
C VAL A 150 13.18 -9.99 9.70
N VAL A 151 11.85 -10.03 9.53
CA VAL A 151 10.96 -10.80 10.45
C VAL A 151 10.67 -12.22 10.01
N ARG A 152 11.41 -12.78 9.05
CA ARG A 152 11.13 -14.11 8.47
C ARG A 152 10.95 -15.21 9.52
N LYS A 153 11.81 -15.25 10.56
CA LYS A 153 11.74 -16.24 11.64
C LYS A 153 10.45 -16.14 12.46
N GLN A 154 10.03 -14.91 12.79
CA GLN A 154 8.81 -14.64 13.56
C GLN A 154 7.53 -14.97 12.78
N LEU A 155 7.56 -14.73 11.47
CA LEU A 155 6.46 -15.09 10.59
C LEU A 155 6.30 -16.61 10.47
N SER A 156 7.42 -17.36 10.43
CA SER A 156 7.37 -18.82 10.39
C SER A 156 6.82 -19.43 11.68
N SER A 157 7.18 -18.90 12.86
CA SER A 157 6.64 -19.39 14.14
C SER A 157 5.13 -19.14 14.28
N LEU A 158 4.63 -18.02 13.75
CA LEU A 158 3.19 -17.72 13.75
C LEU A 158 2.39 -18.77 12.96
N VAL A 159 2.89 -19.17 11.79
CA VAL A 159 2.24 -20.20 10.96
C VAL A 159 2.23 -21.54 11.68
N GLN A 160 3.33 -21.91 12.34
CA GLN A 160 3.44 -23.18 13.04
C GLN A 160 2.49 -23.27 14.25
N ASN A 161 2.35 -22.19 15.03
CA ASN A 161 1.43 -22.16 16.17
C ASN A 161 -0.04 -22.30 15.76
N VAL A 162 -0.42 -21.73 14.61
CA VAL A 162 -1.79 -21.86 14.07
C VAL A 162 -2.08 -23.31 13.64
N PHE A 163 -1.10 -24.00 13.05
CA PHE A 163 -1.22 -25.41 12.69
C PHE A 163 -1.41 -26.31 13.91
N ILE A 164 -0.57 -26.16 14.94
CA ILE A 164 -0.63 -26.99 16.15
C ILE A 164 -1.99 -26.84 16.85
N ASN A 165 -2.51 -25.61 16.94
CA ASN A 165 -3.82 -25.37 17.55
C ASN A 165 -4.98 -25.97 16.72
N THR A 166 -4.87 -25.99 15.40
CA THR A 166 -5.94 -26.54 14.55
C THR A 166 -5.98 -28.08 14.60
N GLU A 167 -4.84 -28.76 14.67
CA GLU A 167 -4.81 -30.23 14.83
C GLU A 167 -5.28 -30.68 16.22
N GLY A 168 -4.95 -29.94 17.28
CA GLY A 168 -5.36 -30.27 18.65
C GLY A 168 -6.86 -30.12 18.93
N THR A 169 -7.59 -29.33 18.13
CA THR A 169 -9.04 -29.10 18.33
C THR A 169 -9.91 -30.14 17.62
N VAL A 170 -9.35 -30.92 16.69
CA VAL A 170 -10.10 -31.93 15.90
C VAL A 170 -10.05 -33.33 16.57
N ALA A 171 -9.24 -33.49 17.61
CA ALA A 171 -9.01 -34.78 18.28
C ALA A 171 -9.94 -35.03 19.50
N THR A 172 -11.02 -34.26 19.68
CA THR A 172 -12.01 -34.43 20.77
C THR A 172 -13.40 -34.71 20.26
#